data_AF-D3D2N2-F1
#
_entry.id   AF-D3D2N2-F1
#
_cell.length_a   1.000
_cell.length_b   1.000
_cell.length_c   1.000
_cell.angle_alpha   90.00
_cell.angle_beta   90.00
_cell.angle_gamma   90.00
#
_symmetry.space_group_name_H-M   'P 1'
#
loop_
_entity.id
_entity.type
_entity.pdbx_description
1 polymer ?
#
loop_
_entity_poly.entity_id
_entity_poly.type
_entity_poly.pdbx_seq_one_letter_code
_entity_poly.pdbx_strand_id
1 'polypeptide(L)'
;MTHPRPDWDITALGNPTVVHIPDAATRPAPEAQQERPLIALAGQALNRQLSAGASDCQPQLRALAVAGVVAVRTSREIYELRETLSGWRLVRTWGEPEPAELAAAAWIRAHRLAHERRDAPPTSGPAPGGGRPA
;
A
#
# COMPACT_ATOMS: atom_id res chain seq x y z
N MET A 1 -28.28 5.66 -2.53
CA MET A 1 -27.38 4.65 -3.13
C MET A 1 -25.98 4.97 -2.64
N THR A 2 -25.33 4.07 -1.92
CA THR A 2 -23.98 4.31 -1.36
C THR A 2 -22.96 4.09 -2.47
N HIS A 3 -22.18 5.11 -2.82
CA HIS A 3 -21.08 4.95 -3.76
C HIS A 3 -20.01 4.01 -3.16
N PRO A 4 -19.43 3.09 -3.94
CA PRO A 4 -18.38 2.23 -3.44
C PRO A 4 -17.21 3.08 -2.96
N ARG A 5 -16.79 2.85 -1.70
CA ARG A 5 -15.73 3.62 -1.06
C ARG A 5 -14.39 2.89 -1.24
N PRO A 6 -13.34 3.54 -1.74
CA PRO A 6 -11.99 2.98 -1.72
C PRO A 6 -11.50 2.78 -0.29
N ASP A 7 -10.71 1.73 -0.01
CA ASP A 7 -10.06 1.61 1.30
C ASP A 7 -8.77 2.45 1.37
N TRP A 8 -8.20 2.81 0.20
CA TRP A 8 -7.23 3.90 0.14
C TRP A 8 -7.87 5.21 0.62
N ASP A 9 -7.21 5.88 1.57
CA ASP A 9 -7.57 7.25 1.95
C ASP A 9 -7.24 8.23 0.83
N ILE A 10 -8.21 8.46 -0.06
CA ILE A 10 -8.05 9.35 -1.23
C ILE A 10 -7.73 10.80 -0.84
N THR A 11 -8.01 11.23 0.39
CA THR A 11 -7.66 12.58 0.85
C THR A 11 -6.14 12.74 1.00
N ALA A 12 -5.45 11.66 1.39
CA ALA A 12 -4.01 11.63 1.53
C ALA A 12 -3.29 11.74 0.17
N LEU A 13 -3.97 11.43 -0.94
CA LEU A 13 -3.45 11.62 -2.30
C LEU A 13 -3.39 13.08 -2.74
N GLY A 14 -4.01 14.01 -1.99
CA GLY A 14 -3.87 15.45 -2.21
C GLY A 14 -2.48 15.99 -1.85
N ASN A 15 -1.70 15.24 -1.08
CA ASN A 15 -0.30 15.53 -0.77
C ASN A 15 0.54 14.25 -0.89
N PRO A 16 0.75 13.75 -2.12
CA PRO A 16 1.36 12.44 -2.32
C PRO A 16 2.85 12.48 -1.98
N THR A 17 3.30 11.48 -1.24
CA THR A 17 4.68 11.40 -0.77
C THR A 17 5.38 10.17 -1.36
N VAL A 18 6.62 10.36 -1.81
CA VAL A 18 7.54 9.26 -2.15
C VAL A 18 8.57 9.17 -1.05
N VAL A 19 8.57 8.07 -0.30
CA VAL A 19 9.50 7.88 0.82
C VAL A 19 10.81 7.32 0.28
N HIS A 20 11.91 8.04 0.51
CA HIS A 20 13.24 7.57 0.16
C HIS A 20 13.88 6.85 1.35
N ILE A 21 14.19 5.56 1.18
CA ILE A 21 14.94 4.76 2.15
C ILE A 21 16.43 4.96 1.83
N PRO A 22 17.18 5.69 2.66
CA PRO A 22 18.60 5.89 2.45
C PRO A 22 19.34 4.57 2.60
N ASP A 23 20.42 4.42 1.86
CA ASP A 23 21.37 3.32 2.07
C ASP A 23 22.06 3.49 3.43
N ALA A 24 22.47 2.38 4.05
CA ALA A 24 23.03 2.40 5.42
C ALA A 24 24.31 3.26 5.55
N ALA A 25 24.96 3.58 4.42
CA ALA A 25 26.15 4.42 4.34
C ALA A 25 25.85 5.93 4.32
N THR A 26 24.61 6.36 4.14
CA THR A 26 24.27 7.77 3.88
C THR A 26 23.52 8.37 5.08
N ARG A 27 24.22 9.18 5.89
CA ARG A 27 23.63 9.86 7.05
C ARG A 27 22.72 11.02 6.56
N PRO A 28 21.45 11.11 6.96
CA PRO A 28 20.53 12.08 6.38
C PRO A 28 20.53 13.45 7.09
N ALA A 29 20.11 14.48 6.33
CA ALA A 29 19.91 15.89 6.71
C ALA A 29 18.75 16.08 7.73
N PRO A 30 18.64 17.25 8.39
CA PRO A 30 17.63 17.48 9.45
C PRO A 30 16.15 17.35 9.02
N GLU A 31 15.80 17.53 7.74
CA GLU A 31 14.43 17.29 7.23
C GLU A 31 14.02 15.81 7.34
N ALA A 32 14.98 14.89 7.31
CA ALA A 32 14.73 13.47 7.52
C ALA A 32 14.26 13.16 8.94
N GLN A 33 14.38 14.07 9.91
CA GLN A 33 13.97 13.82 11.29
C GLN A 33 12.46 13.56 11.42
N GLN A 34 11.65 14.19 10.56
CA GLN A 34 10.18 14.08 10.55
C GLN A 34 9.70 12.93 9.66
N GLU A 35 10.46 12.60 8.61
CA GLU A 35 10.25 11.44 7.74
C GLU A 35 10.77 10.13 8.34
N ARG A 36 11.63 10.18 9.36
CA ARG A 36 12.21 9.00 10.04
C ARG A 36 11.20 7.91 10.39
N PRO A 37 10.00 8.21 10.93
CA PRO A 37 9.01 7.19 11.21
C PRO A 37 8.47 6.52 9.93
N LEU A 38 8.21 7.29 8.88
CA LEU A 38 7.72 6.77 7.60
C LEU A 38 8.81 6.01 6.85
N ILE A 39 10.06 6.47 6.89
CA ILE A 39 11.22 5.79 6.31
C ILE A 39 11.44 4.44 7.02
N ALA A 40 11.42 4.41 8.36
CA ALA A 40 11.56 3.18 9.12
C ALA A 40 10.41 2.21 8.82
N LEU A 41 9.17 2.70 8.76
CA LEU A 41 7.99 1.90 8.43
C LEU A 41 8.08 1.34 7.01
N ALA A 42 8.46 2.16 6.02
CA ALA A 42 8.64 1.77 4.63
C ALA A 42 9.74 0.71 4.49
N GLY A 43 10.88 0.89 5.16
CA GLY A 43 11.96 -0.10 5.16
C GLY A 43 11.54 -1.42 5.79
N GLN A 44 10.83 -1.39 6.92
CA GLN A 44 10.30 -2.61 7.55
C GLN A 44 9.28 -3.32 6.65
N ALA A 45 8.34 -2.57 6.05
CA ALA A 45 7.32 -3.11 5.17
C ALA A 45 7.92 -3.75 3.91
N LEU A 46 8.89 -3.06 3.28
CA LEU A 46 9.60 -3.56 2.10
C LEU A 46 10.39 -4.84 2.43
N ASN A 47 11.22 -4.82 3.48
CA ASN A 47 11.99 -6.00 3.88
C ASN A 47 11.10 -7.19 4.19
N ARG A 48 10.02 -6.99 4.96
CA ARG A 48 9.06 -8.06 5.26
C ARG A 48 8.39 -8.59 4.00
N GLN A 49 7.98 -7.71 3.09
CA GLN A 49 7.35 -8.16 1.85
C GLN A 49 8.32 -9.00 1.01
N LEU A 50 9.59 -8.59 0.91
CA LEU A 50 10.60 -9.32 0.14
C LEU A 50 10.96 -10.67 0.77
N SER A 51 10.96 -10.78 2.11
CA SER A 51 11.33 -12.01 2.82
C SER A 51 10.18 -12.99 3.04
N ALA A 52 8.98 -12.50 3.37
CA ALA A 52 7.85 -13.32 3.81
C ALA A 52 6.60 -13.17 2.92
N GLY A 53 6.61 -12.22 1.97
CA GLY A 53 5.46 -11.90 1.14
C GLY A 53 4.55 -10.83 1.75
N ALA A 54 3.56 -10.39 0.97
CA ALA A 54 2.76 -9.21 1.29
C ALA A 54 1.77 -9.37 2.45
N SER A 55 1.39 -10.61 2.80
CA SER A 55 0.39 -10.85 3.85
C SER A 55 0.89 -10.41 5.23
N ASP A 56 2.20 -10.55 5.51
CA ASP A 56 2.78 -10.27 6.83
C ASP A 56 3.09 -8.79 7.08
N CYS A 57 2.92 -7.93 6.07
CA CYS A 57 3.14 -6.49 6.17
C CYS A 57 1.89 -5.64 5.86
N GLN A 58 0.71 -6.25 5.80
CA GLN A 58 -0.55 -5.54 5.54
C GLN A 58 -0.80 -4.32 6.44
N PRO A 59 -0.61 -4.40 7.78
CA PRO A 59 -0.82 -3.23 8.65
C PRO A 59 0.13 -2.07 8.32
N GLN A 60 1.40 -2.37 8.04
CA GLN A 60 2.41 -1.37 7.72
C GLN A 60 2.13 -0.71 6.36
N LEU A 61 1.80 -1.51 5.35
CA LEU A 61 1.45 -1.01 4.03
C LEU A 61 0.20 -0.13 4.05
N ARG A 62 -0.82 -0.51 4.84
CA ARG A 62 -2.01 0.33 5.04
C ARG A 62 -1.68 1.64 5.75
N ALA A 63 -0.82 1.61 6.77
CA ALA A 63 -0.40 2.82 7.48
C ALA A 63 0.36 3.79 6.56
N LEU A 64 1.20 3.28 5.65
CA LEU A 64 1.84 4.10 4.61
C LEU A 64 0.81 4.75 3.67
N ALA A 65 -0.22 4.00 3.25
CA ALA A 65 -1.27 4.54 2.38
C ALA A 65 -2.07 5.67 3.03
N VAL A 66 -2.43 5.51 4.31
CA VAL A 66 -3.12 6.54 5.11
C VAL A 66 -2.24 7.78 5.28
N ALA A 67 -0.92 7.60 5.37
CA ALA A 67 0.03 8.71 5.41
C ALA A 67 0.27 9.39 4.04
N GLY A 68 -0.41 8.96 2.97
CA GLY A 68 -0.26 9.54 1.62
C GLY A 68 0.96 9.04 0.86
N VAL A 69 1.61 7.97 1.32
CA VAL A 69 2.75 7.38 0.61
C VAL A 69 2.26 6.66 -0.63
N VAL A 70 2.70 7.11 -1.80
CA VAL A 70 2.35 6.51 -3.09
C VAL A 70 3.45 5.59 -3.63
N ALA A 71 4.69 5.79 -3.19
CA ALA A 71 5.80 4.91 -3.51
C ALA A 71 6.91 4.96 -2.45
N VAL A 72 7.70 3.91 -2.44
CA VAL A 72 8.93 3.76 -1.66
C VAL A 72 10.09 3.64 -2.65
N ARG A 73 11.09 4.51 -2.50
CA ARG A 73 12.30 4.51 -3.32
C ARG A 73 13.48 4.00 -2.49
N THR A 74 14.23 3.07 -3.04
CA THR A 74 15.57 2.68 -2.55
C THR A 74 16.64 3.27 -3.48
N SER A 75 17.91 3.03 -3.17
CA SER A 75 19.02 3.43 -4.04
C SER A 75 19.01 2.77 -5.43
N ARG A 76 18.18 1.73 -5.65
CA ARG A 76 18.17 0.93 -6.89
C ARG A 76 16.82 0.84 -7.57
N GLU A 77 15.74 0.94 -6.80
CA GLU A 77 14.41 0.55 -7.27
C GLU A 77 13.34 1.45 -6.66
N ILE A 78 12.23 1.58 -7.39
CA ILE A 78 11.02 2.22 -6.92
C ILE A 78 9.93 1.16 -6.81
N TYR A 79 9.21 1.21 -5.69
CA TYR A 79 8.11 0.33 -5.37
C TYR A 79 6.86 1.17 -5.16
N GLU A 80 5.88 1.03 -6.05
CA GLU A 80 4.58 1.66 -5.89
C GLU A 80 3.79 0.97 -4.79
N LEU A 81 3.15 1.75 -3.93
CA LEU A 81 2.15 1.21 -3.03
C LEU A 81 0.84 1.00 -3.81
N ARG A 82 0.28 -0.21 -3.73
CA ARG A 82 -0.93 -0.59 -4.46
C ARG A 82 -1.92 -1.30 -3.54
N GLU A 83 -3.17 -0.88 -3.60
CA GLU A 83 -4.29 -1.62 -3.06
C GLU A 83 -4.73 -2.70 -4.06
N THR A 84 -5.07 -3.89 -3.56
CA THR A 84 -5.56 -5.04 -4.33
C THR A 84 -6.77 -5.66 -3.63
N LEU A 85 -7.49 -6.57 -4.28
CA LEU A 85 -8.62 -7.29 -3.65
C LEU A 85 -8.18 -8.08 -2.41
N SER A 86 -6.93 -8.55 -2.39
CA SER A 86 -6.33 -9.31 -1.28
C SER A 86 -5.66 -8.44 -0.20
N GLY A 87 -5.67 -7.11 -0.35
CA GLY A 87 -4.96 -6.17 0.52
C GLY A 87 -3.88 -5.37 -0.22
N TRP A 88 -2.90 -4.87 0.51
CA TRP A 88 -1.89 -3.93 0.06
C TRP A 88 -0.60 -4.61 -0.40
N ARG A 89 0.09 -4.06 -1.40
CA ARG A 89 1.39 -4.55 -1.86
C ARG A 89 2.27 -3.41 -2.34
N LEU A 90 3.58 -3.56 -2.16
CA LEU A 90 4.60 -2.79 -2.86
C LEU A 90 4.92 -3.49 -4.18
N VAL A 91 4.68 -2.83 -5.30
CA VAL A 91 4.92 -3.39 -6.63
C VAL A 91 6.07 -2.64 -7.27
N ARG A 92 7.14 -3.35 -7.61
CA ARG A 92 8.26 -2.77 -8.32
C ARG A 92 7.76 -2.12 -9.62
N THR A 93 8.17 -0.89 -9.84
CA THR A 93 7.84 -0.13 -11.05
C THR A 93 9.08 0.20 -11.84
N TRP A 94 8.88 0.55 -13.10
CA TRP A 94 9.94 0.90 -14.04
C TRP A 94 9.81 2.37 -14.40
N GLY A 95 10.93 3.09 -14.35
CA GLY A 95 10.97 4.53 -14.56
C GLY A 95 10.84 5.33 -13.25
N GLU A 96 10.95 6.65 -13.37
CA GLU A 96 10.87 7.60 -12.28
C GLU A 96 9.60 8.46 -12.42
N PRO A 97 8.42 7.90 -12.10
CA PRO A 97 7.18 8.65 -12.19
C PRO A 97 7.14 9.77 -11.15
N GLU A 98 6.54 10.89 -11.53
CA GLU A 98 6.34 12.01 -10.62
C GLU A 98 5.32 11.63 -9.52
N PRO A 99 5.44 12.15 -8.28
CA PRO A 99 4.51 11.84 -7.19
C PRO A 99 3.05 12.10 -7.56
N ALA A 100 2.78 13.14 -8.35
CA ALA A 100 1.44 13.46 -8.83
C ALA A 100 0.87 12.41 -9.80
N GLU A 101 1.71 11.84 -10.68
CA GLU A 101 1.30 10.78 -11.61
C GLU A 101 0.99 9.50 -10.84
N LEU A 102 1.82 9.17 -9.85
CA LEU A 102 1.59 8.05 -8.94
C LEU A 102 0.28 8.21 -8.16
N ALA A 103 -0.01 9.42 -7.68
CA ALA A 103 -1.25 9.73 -6.98
C ALA A 103 -2.47 9.58 -7.89
N ALA A 104 -2.41 10.10 -9.12
CA ALA A 104 -3.47 9.94 -10.10
C ALA A 104 -3.72 8.45 -10.42
N ALA A 105 -2.66 7.68 -10.63
CA ALA A 105 -2.76 6.23 -10.84
C ALA A 105 -3.33 5.49 -9.62
N ALA A 106 -2.93 5.87 -8.40
CA ALA A 106 -3.48 5.32 -7.16
C ALA A 106 -4.98 5.60 -7.05
N TRP A 107 -5.40 6.84 -7.32
CA TRP A 107 -6.81 7.26 -7.28
C TRP A 107 -7.67 6.43 -8.25
N ILE A 108 -7.24 6.33 -9.52
CA ILE A 108 -7.96 5.54 -10.55
C ILE A 108 -8.10 4.08 -10.12
N ARG A 109 -7.00 3.47 -9.63
CA ARG A 109 -7.00 2.07 -9.19
C ARG A 109 -7.89 1.84 -7.98
N ALA A 110 -7.84 2.74 -6.99
CA ALA A 110 -8.62 2.63 -5.76
C ALA A 110 -10.13 2.71 -6.06
N HIS A 111 -10.54 3.60 -6.97
CA HIS A 111 -11.92 3.65 -7.45
C HIS A 111 -12.32 2.40 -8.22
N ARG A 112 -11.49 1.93 -9.15
CA ARG A 112 -11.75 0.69 -9.89
C ARG A 112 -11.93 -0.50 -8.94
N LEU A 113 -11.07 -0.61 -7.92
CA LEU A 113 -11.13 -1.68 -6.94
C LEU A 113 -12.38 -1.60 -6.04
N ALA A 114 -12.78 -0.39 -5.66
CA ALA A 114 -14.02 -0.19 -4.91
C ALA A 114 -15.25 -0.66 -5.72
N HIS A 115 -15.25 -0.42 -7.04
CA HIS A 115 -16.25 -0.96 -7.95
C HIS A 115 -16.19 -2.50 -8.01
N GLU A 116 -15.02 -3.09 -8.22
CA GLU A 116 -14.84 -4.55 -8.25
C GLU A 116 -15.34 -5.23 -6.97
N ARG A 117 -15.11 -4.64 -5.79
CA ARG A 117 -15.62 -5.16 -4.51
C ARG A 117 -17.15 -5.15 -4.40
N ARG A 118 -17.81 -4.17 -5.02
CA ARG A 118 -19.27 -4.10 -5.05
C ARG A 118 -19.87 -5.18 -5.95
N ASP A 119 -19.18 -5.48 -7.05
CA ASP A 119 -19.65 -6.44 -8.05
C ASP A 119 -19.24 -7.88 -7.72
N ALA A 120 -18.31 -8.07 -6.77
CA ALA A 120 -17.92 -9.38 -6.29
C ALA A 120 -19.12 -10.07 -5.58
N PRO A 121 -19.45 -11.32 -5.94
CA PRO A 121 -20.47 -12.07 -5.22
C PRO A 121 -20.04 -12.25 -3.75
N PRO A 122 -20.99 -12.32 -2.80
CA PRO A 122 -20.65 -12.57 -1.41
C PRO A 122 -19.85 -13.85 -1.33
N THR A 123 -18.62 -13.77 -0.81
CA THR A 123 -17.78 -14.94 -0.57
C THR A 123 -18.58 -15.88 0.32
N SER A 124 -19.04 -17.00 -0.23
CA SER A 124 -19.65 -18.07 0.54
C SER A 124 -18.64 -18.52 1.60
N GLY A 125 -18.81 -18.03 2.82
CA GLY A 125 -18.08 -18.54 3.97
C GLY A 125 -18.30 -20.05 4.08
N PRO A 126 -17.36 -20.80 4.67
CA PRO A 126 -17.54 -22.24 4.85
C PRO A 126 -18.86 -22.48 5.56
N ALA A 127 -19.74 -23.29 4.93
CA ALA A 127 -21.01 -23.67 5.51
C ALA A 127 -20.77 -24.19 6.94
N PRO A 128 -21.55 -23.75 7.95
CA PRO A 128 -21.42 -24.29 9.30
C PRO A 128 -21.65 -25.80 9.20
N GLY A 129 -20.64 -26.56 9.62
CA GLY A 129 -20.56 -28.00 9.45
C GLY A 129 -21.85 -28.69 9.84
N GLY A 130 -22.45 -29.38 8.88
CA GLY A 130 -23.58 -30.26 9.10
C GLY A 130 -23.24 -31.26 10.19
N GLY A 131 -24.13 -31.31 11.19
CA GLY A 131 -24.04 -32.19 12.34
C GLY A 131 -23.71 -33.62 11.96
N ARG A 132 -22.74 -34.17 12.68
CA ARG A 132 -22.44 -35.60 12.72
C ARG A 132 -23.59 -36.31 13.46
N PRO A 133 -24.33 -37.24 12.84
CA PRO A 133 -25.20 -38.13 13.60
C PRO A 133 -24.37 -39.22 14.29
N ALA A 134 -24.93 -39.71 15.39
CA ALA A 134 -24.38 -40.63 16.38
C ALA A 134 -23.98 -42.00 15.82
#